data_AF-A0A7S7TXK7-F1
#
_entry.id   AF-A0A7S7TXK7-F1
#
_cell.length_a   1.000
_cell.length_b   1.000
_cell.length_c   1.000
_cell.angle_alpha   90.00
_cell.angle_beta   90.00
_cell.angle_gamma   90.00
#
_symmetry.space_group_name_H-M   'P 1'
#
loop_
_entity.id
_entity.type
_entity.pdbx_description
1 polymer ?
#
loop_
_entity_poly.entity_id
_entity_poly.type
_entity_poly.pdbx_seq_one_letter_code
_entity_poly.pdbx_strand_id
1 'polypeptide(L)'
;MDNKINEIRRRISTLRAEMTLVEASIRDQVNRDLDCSEASYRLMAMRAEVAELVARWKAAGGGERLPTVRERLSRSYGDRPAAAAKPAPVKSDKGRPRPGHSNARA
;
A
#
# COMPACT_ATOMS: atom_id res chain seq x y z
N MET A 1 -6.48 2.75 -5.07
CA MET A 1 -6.77 1.33 -4.81
C MET A 1 -7.11 0.77 -6.17
N ASP A 2 -6.13 0.17 -6.83
CA ASP A 2 -6.21 0.01 -8.28
C ASP A 2 -7.11 -1.17 -8.60
N ASN A 3 -8.24 -0.91 -9.27
CA ASN A 3 -9.27 -1.91 -9.54
C ASN A 3 -8.67 -3.18 -10.19
N LYS A 4 -7.66 -2.98 -11.04
CA LYS A 4 -6.88 -4.04 -11.71
C LYS A 4 -6.10 -4.94 -10.73
N ILE A 5 -5.45 -4.39 -9.71
CA ILE A 5 -4.71 -5.19 -8.70
C ILE A 5 -5.69 -6.04 -7.89
N ASN A 6 -6.83 -5.46 -7.50
CA ASN A 6 -7.87 -6.16 -6.76
C ASN A 6 -8.53 -7.27 -7.58
N GLU A 7 -8.72 -7.04 -8.88
CA GLU A 7 -9.23 -8.05 -9.82
C GLU A 7 -8.27 -9.24 -9.96
N ILE A 8 -6.96 -8.97 -10.17
CA ILE A 8 -5.96 -10.04 -10.25
C ILE A 8 -5.93 -10.85 -8.95
N ARG A 9 -6.00 -10.19 -7.79
CA ARG A 9 -6.06 -10.89 -6.50
C ARG A 9 -7.29 -11.78 -6.39
N ARG A 10 -8.47 -11.28 -6.79
CA ARG A 10 -9.71 -12.06 -6.79
C ARG A 10 -9.60 -13.29 -7.69
N ARG A 11 -9.07 -13.12 -8.91
CA ARG A 11 -8.87 -14.23 -9.84
C ARG A 11 -7.92 -15.29 -9.29
N ILE A 12 -6.79 -14.88 -8.69
CA ILE A 12 -5.85 -15.80 -8.03
C ILE A 12 -6.56 -16.59 -6.91
N SER A 13 -7.37 -15.92 -6.08
CA SER A 13 -8.09 -16.59 -5.00
C SER A 13 -9.09 -17.62 -5.52
N THR A 14 -9.89 -17.27 -6.54
CA THR A 14 -10.84 -18.19 -7.17
C THR A 14 -10.12 -19.41 -7.76
N LEU A 15 -9.07 -19.17 -8.53
CA LEU A 15 -8.34 -20.25 -9.21
C LEU A 15 -7.68 -21.21 -8.22
N ARG A 16 -7.15 -20.71 -7.09
CA ARG A 16 -6.62 -21.56 -6.01
C ARG A 16 -7.69 -22.41 -5.33
N ALA A 17 -8.90 -21.88 -5.17
CA ALA A 17 -10.03 -22.65 -4.63
C ALA A 17 -10.41 -23.79 -5.60
N GLU A 18 -10.50 -23.50 -6.91
CA GLU A 18 -10.76 -24.51 -7.94
C GLU A 18 -9.65 -25.57 -8.01
N MET A 19 -8.38 -25.16 -7.90
CA MET A 19 -7.24 -26.09 -7.83
C MET A 19 -7.36 -27.06 -6.66
N THR A 20 -7.82 -26.59 -5.49
CA THR A 20 -8.03 -27.44 -4.31
C THR A 20 -9.04 -28.55 -4.59
N LEU A 21 -10.11 -28.23 -5.34
CA LEU A 21 -11.14 -29.20 -5.73
C LEU A 21 -10.60 -30.22 -6.73
N VAL A 22 -9.80 -29.79 -7.71
CA VAL A 22 -9.17 -30.71 -8.67
C VAL A 22 -8.14 -31.61 -7.98
N GLU A 23 -7.36 -31.09 -7.03
CA GLU A 23 -6.43 -31.90 -6.23
C GLU A 23 -7.17 -32.95 -5.39
N ALA A 24 -8.34 -32.62 -4.84
CA ALA A 24 -9.18 -33.61 -4.16
C ALA A 24 -9.69 -34.68 -5.13
N SER A 25 -10.14 -34.30 -6.33
CA SER A 25 -10.56 -35.25 -7.38
C SER A 25 -9.42 -36.19 -7.79
N ILE A 26 -8.19 -35.69 -7.94
CA ILE A 26 -7.02 -36.52 -8.25
C ILE A 26 -6.77 -37.53 -7.13
N ARG A 27 -6.84 -37.11 -5.86
CA ARG A 27 -6.70 -38.01 -4.72
C ARG A 27 -7.77 -39.10 -4.72
N ASP A 28 -9.02 -38.74 -5.02
CA ASP A 28 -10.12 -39.71 -5.12
C ASP A 28 -9.94 -40.70 -6.26
N GLN A 29 -9.43 -40.26 -7.42
CA GLN A 29 -9.11 -41.14 -8.56
C GLN A 29 -7.98 -42.12 -8.19
N VAL A 30 -6.90 -41.62 -7.59
CA VAL A 30 -5.76 -42.45 -7.14
C VAL A 30 -6.22 -43.48 -6.10
N ASN A 31 -7.03 -43.08 -5.13
CA ASN A 31 -7.55 -44.00 -4.10
C ASN A 31 -8.46 -45.10 -4.66
N ARG A 32 -8.94 -44.96 -5.89
CA ARG A 32 -9.80 -45.93 -6.59
C ARG A 32 -9.08 -46.61 -7.76
N ASP A 33 -7.76 -46.42 -7.88
CA ASP A 33 -6.95 -46.93 -8.99
C ASP A 33 -7.49 -46.53 -10.39
N LEU A 34 -8.08 -45.33 -10.49
CA LEU A 34 -8.58 -44.76 -11.74
C LEU A 34 -7.53 -43.85 -12.38
N ASP A 35 -7.62 -43.68 -13.71
CA ASP A 35 -6.78 -42.72 -14.43
C ASP A 35 -7.07 -41.27 -13.98
N CYS A 36 -6.00 -40.56 -13.61
CA CYS A 36 -6.03 -39.16 -13.17
C CYS A 36 -5.26 -38.22 -14.12
N SER A 37 -4.87 -38.70 -15.30
CA SER A 37 -4.06 -37.96 -16.28
C SER A 37 -4.71 -36.62 -16.67
N GLU A 38 -5.98 -36.62 -17.04
CA GLU A 38 -6.73 -35.42 -17.43
C GLU A 38 -6.84 -34.40 -16.28
N ALA A 39 -7.20 -34.86 -15.08
CA ALA A 39 -7.31 -33.99 -13.91
C ALA A 39 -5.94 -33.38 -13.54
N SER A 40 -4.86 -34.16 -13.72
CA SER A 40 -3.48 -33.70 -13.52
C SER A 40 -3.06 -32.65 -14.55
N TYR A 41 -3.38 -32.83 -15.84
CA TYR A 41 -3.14 -31.83 -16.87
C TYR A 41 -3.89 -30.53 -16.57
N ARG A 42 -5.16 -30.62 -16.17
CA ARG A 42 -5.95 -29.46 -15.78
C ARG A 42 -5.34 -28.73 -14.58
N LEU A 43 -4.86 -29.47 -13.58
CA LEU A 43 -4.17 -28.88 -12.42
C LEU A 43 -2.90 -28.13 -12.85
N MET A 44 -2.10 -28.70 -13.75
CA MET A 44 -0.89 -28.03 -14.25
C MET A 44 -1.24 -26.75 -15.04
N ALA A 45 -2.29 -26.78 -15.86
CA ALA A 45 -2.75 -25.60 -16.59
C ALA A 45 -3.19 -24.47 -15.63
N MET A 46 -3.96 -24.79 -14.59
CA MET A 46 -4.35 -23.81 -13.57
C MET A 46 -3.13 -23.25 -12.81
N ARG A 47 -2.12 -24.09 -12.50
CA ARG A 47 -0.86 -23.65 -11.88
C ARG A 47 -0.11 -22.64 -12.77
N ALA A 48 -0.10 -22.87 -14.08
CA ALA A 48 0.49 -21.93 -15.04
C ALA A 48 -0.27 -20.59 -15.07
N GLU A 49 -1.60 -20.61 -15.08
CA GLU A 49 -2.42 -19.38 -15.02
C GLU A 49 -2.19 -18.61 -13.71
N VAL A 50 -2.10 -19.30 -12.55
CA VAL A 50 -1.75 -18.64 -11.28
C VAL A 50 -0.37 -17.98 -11.38
N ALA A 51 0.63 -18.66 -11.94
CA ALA A 51 1.98 -18.10 -12.07
C ALA A 51 1.99 -16.83 -12.94
N GLU A 52 1.24 -16.84 -14.04
CA GLU A 52 1.09 -15.69 -14.93
C GLU A 52 0.37 -14.52 -14.23
N LEU A 53 -0.72 -14.79 -13.50
CA LEU A 53 -1.44 -13.78 -12.72
C LEU A 53 -0.56 -13.17 -11.62
N VAL A 54 0.27 -13.98 -10.96
CA VAL A 54 1.23 -13.49 -9.96
C VAL A 54 2.29 -12.60 -10.61
N ALA A 55 2.80 -12.96 -11.79
CA ALA A 55 3.72 -12.12 -12.54
C ALA A 55 3.08 -10.78 -12.93
N ARG A 56 1.84 -10.80 -13.42
CA ARG A 56 1.05 -9.59 -13.73
C ARG A 56 0.77 -8.74 -12.49
N TRP A 57 0.46 -9.37 -11.36
CA TRP A 57 0.26 -8.68 -10.09
C TRP A 57 1.53 -7.98 -9.61
N LYS A 58 2.69 -8.63 -9.70
CA LYS A 58 3.99 -8.02 -9.39
C LYS A 58 4.30 -6.85 -10.32
N ALA A 59 4.11 -7.01 -11.62
CA ALA A 59 4.31 -5.95 -12.62
C ALA A 59 3.38 -4.74 -12.41
N ALA A 60 2.20 -4.96 -11.85
CA ALA A 60 1.25 -3.90 -11.49
C ALA A 60 1.58 -3.20 -10.14
N GLY A 61 2.74 -3.45 -9.53
CA GLY A 61 3.13 -2.84 -8.25
C GLY A 61 2.53 -3.52 -7.02
N GLY A 62 1.88 -4.68 -7.17
CA GLY A 62 1.27 -5.41 -6.05
C GLY A 62 2.27 -5.88 -4.98
N GLY A 63 3.54 -6.04 -5.35
CA GLY A 63 4.63 -6.42 -4.45
C GLY A 63 5.41 -5.25 -3.85
N GLU A 64 5.16 -4.01 -4.28
CA GLU A 64 5.81 -2.85 -3.69
C GLU A 64 5.21 -2.54 -2.31
N ARG A 65 6.05 -2.07 -1.39
CA ARG A 65 5.60 -1.61 -0.06
C ARG A 65 4.60 -0.48 -0.27
N LEU A 66 3.33 -0.73 0.08
CA LEU A 66 2.32 0.31 0.10
C LEU A 66 2.76 1.44 1.05
N PRO A 67 2.64 2.72 0.65
CA PRO A 67 2.98 3.83 1.52
C PRO A 67 2.14 3.77 2.78
N THR A 68 2.77 3.97 3.94
CA THR A 68 2.07 4.02 5.23
C THR A 68 1.05 5.16 5.25
N VAL A 69 0.09 5.11 6.17
CA VAL A 69 -0.90 6.20 6.35
C VAL A 69 -0.18 7.56 6.50
N ARG A 70 0.91 7.60 7.27
CA ARG A 70 1.74 8.80 7.47
C ARG A 70 2.43 9.27 6.19
N GLU A 71 2.99 8.36 5.41
CA GLU A 71 3.62 8.67 4.11
C GLU A 71 2.60 9.19 3.08
N ARG A 72 1.37 8.66 3.10
CA ARG A 72 0.27 9.16 2.26
C ARG A 72 -0.15 10.57 2.66
N LEU A 73 -0.38 10.79 3.96
CA LEU A 73 -0.78 12.10 4.47
C LEU A 73 0.30 13.16 4.21
N SER A 74 1.57 12.86 4.48
CA SER A 74 2.68 13.80 4.25
C SER A 74 2.86 14.19 2.79
N ARG A 75 2.65 13.29 1.83
CA ARG A 75 2.60 13.63 0.39
C ARG A 75 1.44 14.58 0.07
N SER A 76 0.25 14.32 0.62
CA SER A 76 -0.91 15.21 0.43
C SER A 76 -0.72 16.60 1.06
N TYR A 77 0.09 16.73 2.11
CA TYR A 77 0.47 18.03 2.68
C TYR A 77 1.59 18.73 1.90
N GLY A 78 2.49 17.97 1.24
CA GLY A 78 3.59 18.50 0.44
C GLY A 78 3.17 19.10 -0.90
N ASP A 79 2.10 18.59 -1.52
CA ASP A 79 1.52 19.15 -2.77
C ASP A 79 0.61 20.36 -2.52
N ARG A 80 0.41 20.76 -1.26
CA ARG A 80 -0.30 22.02 -0.96
C ARG A 80 0.67 23.16 -1.26
N PRO A 81 0.39 24.06 -2.23
CA PRO A 81 1.29 25.17 -2.52
C PRO A 81 1.53 25.94 -1.22
N ALA A 82 2.79 26.29 -0.98
CA ALA A 82 3.30 26.92 0.24
C ALA A 82 2.77 28.36 0.50
N ALA A 83 1.50 28.62 0.22
CA ALA A 83 0.79 29.85 0.52
C ALA A 83 0.07 29.75 1.89
N ALA A 84 0.79 29.34 2.93
CA ALA A 84 0.32 29.48 4.32
C ALA A 84 1.47 29.51 5.35
N ALA A 85 2.68 29.91 4.96
CA ALA A 85 3.68 30.33 5.94
C ALA A 85 3.37 31.79 6.32
N LYS A 86 2.57 31.99 7.37
CA LYS A 86 2.46 33.32 8.01
C LYS A 86 3.84 33.68 8.57
N PRO A 87 4.39 34.88 8.31
CA PRO A 87 5.69 35.27 8.81
C PRO A 87 5.67 35.50 10.33
N ALA A 88 6.77 35.15 10.98
CA ALA A 88 7.02 35.37 12.40
C ALA A 88 6.89 36.87 12.75
N PRO A 89 6.39 37.24 13.95
CA PRO A 89 6.32 38.63 14.35
C PRO A 89 7.73 39.17 14.63
N VAL A 90 8.13 40.15 13.82
CA VAL A 90 9.34 40.95 14.01
C VAL A 90 9.17 41.79 15.27
N LYS A 91 10.11 41.66 16.23
CA LYS A 91 10.19 42.52 17.41
C LYS A 91 10.55 43.94 16.95
N SER A 92 9.61 44.86 17.07
CA SER A 92 9.84 46.29 16.81
C SER A 92 10.48 46.94 18.03
N ASP A 93 11.76 47.22 17.92
CA ASP A 93 12.51 48.11 18.80
C ASP A 93 12.21 49.57 18.39
N LYS A 94 11.67 50.39 19.29
CA LYS A 94 11.63 51.86 19.11
C LYS A 94 11.57 52.59 20.45
N GLY A 95 12.59 53.42 20.68
CA GLY A 95 12.94 54.03 21.96
C GLY A 95 12.05 55.15 22.48
N ARG A 96 11.99 55.19 23.82
CA ARG A 96 12.17 56.30 24.80
C ARG A 96 11.75 57.75 24.48
N PRO A 97 11.34 58.54 25.50
CA PRO A 97 12.32 59.28 26.33
C PRO A 97 12.02 59.37 27.86
N ARG A 98 13.03 59.78 28.64
CA ARG A 98 13.01 60.11 30.09
C ARG A 98 12.58 61.58 30.31
N PRO A 99 12.08 61.97 31.49
CA PRO A 99 12.95 62.54 32.56
C PRO A 99 12.52 62.04 33.96
N GLY A 100 13.39 61.69 34.91
CA GLY A 100 14.40 62.52 35.55
C GLY A 100 13.83 63.09 36.85
N HIS A 101 14.25 62.60 38.03
CA HIS A 101 14.49 63.38 39.26
C HIS A 101 15.21 62.51 40.29
N SER A 102 16.16 63.14 40.96
CA SER A 102 17.25 62.66 41.78
C SER A 102 16.93 62.75 43.28
N ASN A 103 17.48 61.86 44.10
CA ASN A 103 18.41 62.17 45.22
C ASN A 103 18.45 61.06 46.29
N ALA A 104 19.69 60.76 46.72
CA ALA A 104 20.21 60.59 48.10
C ALA A 104 19.39 59.74 49.11
N ARG A 105 19.96 58.95 50.02
CA ARG A 105 21.20 59.08 50.80
C ARG A 105 21.28 57.85 51.74
N ALA A 106 22.52 57.53 52.15
CA ALA A 106 22.96 56.85 53.37
C ALA A 106 22.53 55.39 53.61
#